data_AF-A0A669DSC7-F1
#
_entry.id   AF-A0A669DSC7-F1
#
_cell.length_a   1.000
_cell.length_b   1.000
_cell.length_c   1.000
_cell.angle_alpha   90.00
_cell.angle_beta   90.00
_cell.angle_gamma   90.00
#
_symmetry.space_group_name_H-M   'P 1'
#
loop_
_entity.id
_entity.type
_entity.pdbx_description
1 polymer ?
#
loop_
_entity_poly.entity_id
_entity_poly.type
_entity_poly.pdbx_seq_one_letter_code
_entity_poly.pdbx_strand_id
1 'polypeptide(L)'
;MFFTSLVNSSFCHYRTSEKNDKIRACDGSTSHEKDVCYLNVYNALLEIYVLVETKTGRNTFKPKIVTPLPKMNITEDKGELSLTWEHPGSAVGKCGLSYSLYVTECNNVKTLHTKELHLNIPYNKNCQYKFRYRVQTDEYCIFLSSDLSEVITHGENRSPDEMLTVIAIVIPIILSACVILSCYCFQRNREIFCPRIPDPSTIFKEMMMTGNKDSKPISGNLYTPVPEPTENITLVSGNMVPQENP
;
A
#
# COMPACT_ATOMS: atom_id res chain seq x y z
N MET A 1 -6.80 38.22 8.35
CA MET A 1 -7.24 37.24 9.36
C MET A 1 -8.69 36.89 9.07
N PHE A 2 -9.02 35.61 8.93
CA PHE A 2 -10.31 35.15 8.47
C PHE A 2 -11.16 34.72 9.67
N PHE A 3 -12.44 35.06 9.65
CA PHE A 3 -13.40 34.63 10.65
C PHE A 3 -14.61 34.04 9.95
N THR A 4 -14.88 32.77 10.20
CA THR A 4 -16.17 32.16 9.87
C THR A 4 -17.09 32.35 11.08
N SER A 5 -18.05 33.25 10.94
CA SER A 5 -19.10 33.45 11.93
C SER A 5 -20.41 33.09 11.26
N LEU A 6 -20.88 31.86 11.48
CA LEU A 6 -22.19 31.37 11.06
C LEU A 6 -23.30 32.17 11.77
N VAL A 7 -23.51 33.42 11.37
CA VAL A 7 -24.56 34.26 11.93
C VAL A 7 -25.24 34.97 10.78
N ASN A 8 -26.44 34.49 10.50
CA ASN A 8 -27.41 35.03 9.56
C ASN A 8 -27.87 36.42 10.06
N SER A 9 -26.98 37.39 9.93
CA SER A 9 -27.03 38.71 10.57
C SER A 9 -27.35 39.78 9.54
N SER A 10 -28.14 40.78 9.94
CA SER A 10 -28.42 41.94 9.09
C SER A 10 -27.24 42.92 9.08
N PHE A 11 -26.49 43.03 10.19
CA PHE A 11 -25.29 43.86 10.29
C PHE A 11 -24.26 43.26 11.26
N CYS A 12 -23.02 43.12 10.81
CA CYS A 12 -21.88 42.69 11.63
C CYS A 12 -20.91 43.85 11.82
N HIS A 13 -20.55 44.13 13.07
CA HIS A 13 -19.58 45.16 13.43
C HIS A 13 -18.51 44.59 14.35
N TYR A 14 -17.37 45.26 14.42
CA TYR A 14 -16.26 44.85 15.29
C TYR A 14 -15.54 46.03 15.92
N ARG A 15 -14.88 45.77 17.04
CA ARG A 15 -13.89 46.66 17.67
C ARG A 15 -12.75 45.84 18.27
N THR A 16 -11.60 46.46 18.44
CA THR A 16 -10.46 45.90 19.18
C THR A 16 -10.55 46.28 20.65
N SER A 17 -9.70 45.68 21.48
CA SER A 17 -9.51 46.03 22.90
C SER A 17 -8.74 47.33 23.11
N GLU A 18 -8.37 48.05 22.05
CA GLU A 18 -7.60 49.28 22.14
C GLU A 18 -8.43 50.41 22.76
N LYS A 19 -7.78 51.22 23.61
CA LYS A 19 -8.44 52.35 24.27
C LYS A 19 -8.82 53.38 23.21
N ASN A 20 -10.11 53.72 23.15
CA ASN A 20 -10.73 54.61 22.15
C ASN A 20 -10.94 54.02 20.74
N ASP A 21 -10.87 52.69 20.58
CA ASP A 21 -11.22 52.09 19.29
C ASP A 21 -12.71 52.30 18.93
N LYS A 22 -12.95 52.70 17.69
CA LYS A 22 -14.31 52.93 17.18
C LYS A 22 -14.87 51.64 16.59
N ILE A 23 -16.18 51.45 16.73
CA ILE A 23 -16.90 50.35 16.10
C ILE A 23 -16.81 50.52 14.57
N ARG A 24 -16.33 49.50 13.88
CA ARG A 24 -16.26 49.44 12.41
C ARG A 24 -17.27 48.43 11.88
N ALA A 25 -17.87 48.74 10.74
CA ALA A 25 -18.68 47.77 9.99
C ALA A 25 -17.76 46.72 9.35
N CYS A 26 -18.28 45.51 9.19
CA CYS A 26 -17.57 44.46 8.50
C CYS A 26 -17.80 44.52 6.97
N ASP A 27 -16.73 44.36 6.19
CA ASP A 27 -16.82 44.25 4.74
C ASP A 27 -17.20 42.80 4.36
N GLY A 28 -18.23 42.60 3.52
CA GLY A 28 -18.57 41.29 2.97
C GLY A 28 -20.05 40.86 2.94
N SER A 29 -21.02 41.66 3.41
CA SER A 29 -22.44 41.22 3.43
C SER A 29 -23.14 41.15 2.05
N THR A 30 -22.42 41.39 0.96
CA THR A 30 -23.01 41.46 -0.39
C THR A 30 -22.54 40.31 -1.26
N SER A 31 -23.47 39.37 -1.49
CA SER A 31 -23.53 38.43 -2.60
C SER A 31 -22.80 37.09 -2.43
N HIS A 32 -23.60 36.02 -2.35
CA HIS A 32 -23.26 34.58 -2.44
C HIS A 32 -22.69 33.82 -1.21
N GLU A 33 -22.04 34.45 -0.24
CA GLU A 33 -21.63 33.79 1.03
C GLU A 33 -22.24 34.52 2.24
N LYS A 34 -23.43 34.10 2.69
CA LYS A 34 -24.26 34.86 3.64
C LYS A 34 -23.70 34.99 5.07
N ASP A 35 -22.58 34.37 5.39
CA ASP A 35 -22.09 34.20 6.77
C ASP A 35 -20.58 34.50 6.95
N VAL A 36 -19.95 35.24 6.03
CA VAL A 36 -18.52 35.57 6.14
C VAL A 36 -18.31 37.06 6.35
N CYS A 37 -17.47 37.39 7.33
CA CYS A 37 -17.12 38.75 7.70
C CYS A 37 -15.59 38.93 7.63
N TYR A 38 -15.13 39.81 6.74
CA TYR A 38 -13.72 40.10 6.58
C TYR A 38 -13.32 41.26 7.48
N LEU A 39 -12.38 40.98 8.38
CA LEU A 39 -11.85 41.94 9.34
C LEU A 39 -10.44 42.36 8.93
N ASN A 40 -10.28 43.64 8.57
CA ASN A 40 -8.96 44.21 8.40
C ASN A 40 -8.43 44.64 9.77
N VAL A 41 -7.53 43.84 10.34
CA VAL A 41 -6.91 44.07 11.65
C VAL A 41 -5.40 44.05 11.47
N TYR A 42 -4.78 45.21 11.70
CA TYR A 42 -3.33 45.40 11.56
C TYR A 42 -2.53 44.78 12.71
N ASN A 43 -3.16 44.58 13.88
CA ASN A 43 -2.54 43.98 15.05
C ASN A 43 -3.39 42.83 15.61
N ALA A 44 -3.01 41.60 15.27
CA ALA A 44 -3.68 40.39 15.71
C ALA A 44 -3.47 40.04 17.20
N LEU A 45 -2.66 40.81 17.95
CA LEU A 45 -2.52 40.67 19.41
C LEU A 45 -3.68 41.33 20.18
N LEU A 46 -4.42 42.24 19.53
CA LEU A 46 -5.55 42.90 20.18
C LEU A 46 -6.74 41.95 20.24
N GLU A 47 -7.42 41.92 21.38
CA GLU A 47 -8.65 41.15 21.47
C GLU A 47 -9.72 41.80 20.60
N ILE A 48 -10.35 41.00 19.74
CA ILE A 48 -11.42 41.47 18.88
C ILE A 48 -12.75 41.14 19.56
N TYR A 49 -13.66 42.10 19.56
CA TYR A 49 -15.03 41.92 20.00
C TYR A 49 -15.93 42.10 18.79
N VAL A 50 -16.72 41.08 18.49
CA VAL A 50 -17.67 41.08 17.39
C VAL A 50 -19.05 41.36 17.95
N LEU A 51 -19.74 42.26 17.26
CA LEU A 51 -21.08 42.67 17.54
C LEU A 51 -21.98 42.25 16.39
N VAL A 52 -23.00 41.47 16.72
CA VAL A 52 -24.00 41.02 15.76
C VAL A 52 -25.34 41.66 16.12
N GLU A 53 -25.94 42.30 15.11
CA GLU A 53 -27.27 42.87 15.20
C GLU A 53 -28.25 42.08 14.33
N THR A 54 -29.29 41.56 14.98
CA THR A 54 -30.36 40.79 14.36
C THR A 54 -31.69 41.46 14.65
N LYS A 55 -32.76 41.01 13.96
CA LYS A 55 -34.13 41.51 14.20
C LYS A 55 -34.61 41.31 15.63
N THR A 56 -34.05 40.33 16.36
CA THR A 56 -34.45 39.96 17.72
C THR A 56 -33.60 40.61 18.80
N GLY A 57 -32.49 41.26 18.43
CA GLY A 57 -31.62 41.94 19.39
C GLY A 57 -30.16 41.97 18.97
N ARG A 58 -29.35 42.52 19.88
CA ARG A 58 -27.92 42.78 19.71
C ARG A 58 -27.13 41.89 20.66
N ASN A 59 -26.13 41.18 20.14
CA ASN A 59 -25.24 40.34 20.95
C ASN A 59 -23.77 40.68 20.69
N THR A 60 -22.94 40.53 21.71
CA THR A 60 -21.48 40.74 21.63
C THR A 60 -20.76 39.47 22.05
N PHE A 61 -19.75 39.05 21.30
CA PHE A 61 -18.92 37.92 21.68
C PHE A 61 -17.48 38.12 21.23
N LYS A 62 -16.57 37.38 21.87
CA LYS A 62 -15.16 37.27 21.46
C LYS A 62 -15.03 36.10 20.48
N PRO A 63 -14.62 36.32 19.23
CA PRO A 63 -14.49 35.23 18.27
C PRO A 63 -13.24 34.39 18.58
N LYS A 64 -13.30 33.10 18.21
CA LYS A 64 -12.11 32.25 18.16
C LYS A 64 -11.36 32.55 16.87
N ILE A 65 -10.09 32.94 16.99
CA ILE A 65 -9.21 33.16 15.85
C ILE A 65 -8.59 31.82 15.46
N VAL A 66 -8.74 31.43 14.20
CA VAL A 66 -8.16 30.20 13.65
C VAL A 66 -7.43 30.49 12.33
N THR A 67 -6.48 29.64 11.97
CA THR A 67 -5.90 29.66 10.62
C THR A 67 -6.86 29.02 9.63
N PRO A 68 -6.90 29.47 8.36
CA PRO A 68 -7.63 28.75 7.32
C PRO A 68 -7.08 27.33 7.19
N LEU A 69 -7.98 26.38 6.92
CA LEU A 69 -7.62 24.99 6.66
C LEU A 69 -7.62 24.76 5.14
N PRO A 70 -6.45 24.82 4.46
CA PRO A 70 -6.39 24.60 3.02
C PRO A 70 -6.80 23.17 2.69
N LYS A 71 -7.45 22.97 1.55
CA LYS A 71 -7.83 21.65 1.06
C LYS A 71 -6.58 20.84 0.72
N MET A 72 -6.57 19.57 1.13
CA MET A 72 -5.52 18.61 0.79
C MET A 72 -6.00 17.69 -0.32
N ASN A 73 -5.18 17.54 -1.36
CA ASN A 73 -5.38 16.60 -2.45
C ASN A 73 -4.38 15.44 -2.33
N ILE A 74 -4.80 14.26 -2.78
CA ILE A 74 -4.02 13.02 -2.71
C ILE A 74 -3.89 12.50 -4.13
N THR A 75 -2.65 12.26 -4.57
CA THR A 75 -2.37 11.63 -5.86
C THR A 75 -1.41 10.45 -5.67
N GLU A 76 -1.53 9.45 -6.53
CA GLU A 76 -0.63 8.30 -6.54
C GLU A 76 0.46 8.52 -7.60
N ASP A 77 1.74 8.45 -7.22
CA ASP A 77 2.86 8.46 -8.17
C ASP A 77 3.89 7.40 -7.77
N LYS A 78 4.25 6.52 -8.72
CA LYS A 78 5.37 5.55 -8.59
C LYS A 78 5.45 4.75 -7.28
N GLY A 79 4.32 4.43 -6.65
CA GLY A 79 4.29 3.67 -5.38
C GLY A 79 4.38 4.54 -4.12
N GLU A 80 4.19 5.84 -4.26
CA GLU A 80 4.03 6.81 -3.19
C GLU A 80 2.67 7.52 -3.29
N LEU A 81 2.15 7.99 -2.15
CA LEU A 81 1.06 8.95 -2.10
C LEU A 81 1.67 10.34 -1.98
N SER A 82 1.39 11.19 -2.94
CA SER A 82 1.73 12.61 -2.90
C SER A 82 0.55 13.39 -2.32
N LEU A 83 0.78 13.98 -1.15
CA LEU A 83 -0.15 14.82 -0.43
C LEU A 83 0.18 16.27 -0.74
N THR A 84 -0.77 17.02 -1.27
CA THR A 84 -0.56 18.41 -1.68
C THR A 84 -1.61 19.31 -1.05
N TRP A 85 -1.19 20.47 -0.54
CA TRP A 85 -2.09 21.47 0.03
C TRP A 85 -2.21 22.66 -0.90
N GLU A 86 -3.43 23.15 -1.08
CA GLU A 86 -3.66 24.42 -1.76
C GLU A 86 -3.01 25.58 -0.98
N HIS A 87 -2.48 26.56 -1.70
CA HIS A 87 -1.88 27.71 -1.05
C HIS A 87 -2.98 28.49 -0.30
N PRO A 88 -2.84 28.76 1.02
CA PRO A 88 -3.90 29.36 1.83
C PRO A 88 -4.16 30.85 1.53
N GLY A 89 -3.61 31.35 0.43
CA GLY A 89 -3.78 32.72 -0.05
C GLY A 89 -3.26 33.78 0.92
N SER A 90 -3.75 35.00 0.74
CA SER A 90 -3.36 36.17 1.54
C SER A 90 -3.84 36.13 2.99
N ALA A 91 -4.58 35.08 3.38
CA ALA A 91 -5.23 34.95 4.68
C ALA A 91 -4.29 34.94 5.88
N VAL A 92 -3.10 34.37 5.66
CA VAL A 92 -2.06 34.19 6.67
C VAL A 92 -0.96 35.24 6.54
N GLY A 93 -1.12 36.20 5.61
CA GLY A 93 -0.16 37.28 5.39
C GLY A 93 1.23 36.74 5.02
N LYS A 94 2.26 37.19 5.76
CA LYS A 94 3.66 36.74 5.60
C LYS A 94 4.06 35.60 6.53
N CYS A 95 3.12 35.06 7.31
CA CYS A 95 3.42 33.99 8.25
C CYS A 95 3.67 32.67 7.53
N GLY A 96 4.72 31.96 7.94
CA GLY A 96 4.89 30.57 7.55
C GLY A 96 3.83 29.70 8.21
N LEU A 97 3.61 28.53 7.62
CA LEU A 97 2.68 27.53 8.11
C LEU A 97 3.40 26.22 8.37
N SER A 98 2.91 25.50 9.36
CA SER A 98 3.30 24.12 9.61
C SER A 98 2.06 23.24 9.69
N TYR A 99 2.18 22.07 9.07
CA TYR A 99 1.15 21.08 8.89
C TYR A 99 1.46 19.91 9.82
N SER A 100 0.48 19.51 10.62
CA SER A 100 0.55 18.29 11.42
C SER A 100 -0.46 17.30 10.86
N LEU A 101 0.04 16.19 10.34
CA LEU A 101 -0.72 15.17 9.66
C LEU A 101 -0.78 13.89 10.50
N TYR A 102 -1.98 13.37 10.70
CA TYR A 102 -2.27 12.12 11.36
C TYR A 102 -2.71 11.12 10.29
N VAL A 103 -1.86 10.13 10.05
CA VAL A 103 -2.08 9.08 9.05
C VAL A 103 -2.37 7.78 9.77
N THR A 104 -3.48 7.13 9.43
CA THR A 104 -3.74 5.74 9.84
C THR A 104 -3.55 4.85 8.62
N GLU A 105 -2.57 3.96 8.65
CA GLU A 105 -2.24 3.00 7.59
C GLU A 105 -2.44 1.58 8.13
N CYS A 106 -3.37 0.80 7.55
CA CYS A 106 -3.63 -0.57 8.02
C CYS A 106 -3.85 -0.66 9.55
N ASN A 107 -4.55 0.33 10.12
CA ASN A 107 -4.77 0.53 11.56
C ASN A 107 -3.57 1.01 12.39
N ASN A 108 -2.41 1.21 11.78
CA ASN A 108 -1.24 1.81 12.44
C ASN A 108 -1.29 3.33 12.30
N VAL A 109 -1.21 4.03 13.42
CA VAL A 109 -1.25 5.50 13.44
C VAL A 109 0.17 6.04 13.40
N LYS A 110 0.39 7.00 12.51
CA LYS A 110 1.64 7.75 12.32
C LYS A 110 1.32 9.24 12.34
N THR A 111 2.21 10.03 12.94
CA THR A 111 2.10 11.50 12.91
C THR A 111 3.29 12.05 12.14
N LEU A 112 3.01 12.93 11.19
CA LEU A 112 4.00 13.56 10.32
C LEU A 112 3.88 15.08 10.44
N HIS A 113 5.00 15.78 10.30
CA HIS A 113 5.06 17.23 10.34
C HIS A 113 5.80 17.76 9.11
N THR A 114 5.26 18.78 8.46
CA THR A 114 5.92 19.44 7.33
C THR A 114 5.62 20.94 7.34
N LYS A 115 6.55 21.74 6.82
CA LYS A 115 6.32 23.17 6.51
C LYS A 115 6.06 23.38 5.01
N GLU A 116 6.22 22.34 4.21
CA GLU A 116 6.07 22.38 2.77
C GLU A 116 4.61 22.14 2.36
N LEU A 117 4.24 22.64 1.18
CA LEU A 117 2.91 22.45 0.59
C LEU A 117 2.73 21.07 -0.06
N HIS A 118 3.74 20.21 0.03
CA HIS A 118 3.70 18.85 -0.46
C HIS A 118 4.41 17.90 0.51
N LEU A 119 3.98 16.65 0.52
CA LEU A 119 4.57 15.58 1.31
C LEU A 119 4.31 14.24 0.62
N ASN A 120 5.37 13.49 0.36
CA ASN A 120 5.25 12.14 -0.16
C ASN A 120 5.38 11.11 0.96
N ILE A 121 4.53 10.08 0.92
CA ILE A 121 4.60 8.94 1.84
C ILE A 121 4.58 7.63 1.04
N PRO A 122 5.23 6.57 1.53
CA PRO A 122 5.15 5.25 0.90
C PRO A 122 3.70 4.78 0.78
N TYR A 123 3.34 4.21 -0.37
CA TYR A 123 1.99 3.71 -0.64
C TYR A 123 1.92 2.19 -0.66
N ASN A 124 1.11 1.63 0.22
CA ASN A 124 0.75 0.22 0.23
C ASN A 124 -0.68 0.04 -0.29
N LYS A 125 -0.83 -0.50 -1.50
CA LYS A 125 -2.12 -0.74 -2.17
C LYS A 125 -3.06 -1.69 -1.42
N ASN A 126 -2.54 -2.45 -0.46
CA ASN A 126 -3.33 -3.38 0.36
C ASN A 126 -3.86 -2.72 1.64
N CYS A 127 -3.48 -1.46 1.90
CA CYS A 127 -3.90 -0.73 3.09
C CYS A 127 -4.92 0.36 2.74
N GLN A 128 -5.91 0.49 3.60
CA GLN A 128 -6.70 1.71 3.70
C GLN A 128 -5.90 2.76 4.49
N TYR A 129 -5.86 3.97 3.94
CA TYR A 129 -5.31 5.15 4.58
C TYR A 129 -6.44 6.07 5.07
N LYS A 130 -6.30 6.59 6.29
CA LYS A 130 -7.14 7.66 6.81
C LYS A 130 -6.26 8.84 7.20
N PHE A 131 -6.54 10.00 6.63
CA PHE A 131 -5.81 11.23 6.86
C PHE A 131 -6.65 12.21 7.65
N ARG A 132 -6.04 12.79 8.68
CA ARG A 132 -6.52 14.02 9.32
C ARG A 132 -5.36 14.98 9.45
N TYR A 133 -5.58 16.27 9.30
CA TYR A 133 -4.51 17.25 9.45
C TYR A 133 -5.00 18.52 10.11
N ARG A 134 -4.07 19.24 10.70
CA ARG A 134 -4.29 20.60 11.17
C ARG A 134 -3.14 21.48 10.71
N VAL A 135 -3.43 22.76 10.60
CA VAL A 135 -2.46 23.78 10.24
C VAL A 135 -2.23 24.67 11.44
N GLN A 136 -1.00 25.12 11.61
CA GLN A 136 -0.65 26.12 12.61
C GLN A 136 0.37 27.10 12.02
N THR A 137 0.35 28.34 12.49
CA THR A 137 1.37 29.32 12.15
C THR A 137 2.73 28.88 12.68
N ASP A 138 3.79 29.34 12.01
CA ASP A 138 5.15 29.17 12.49
C ASP A 138 5.43 30.00 13.75
N GLU A 139 6.58 29.75 14.36
CA GLU A 139 7.01 30.39 15.60
C GLU A 139 7.28 31.90 15.47
N TYR A 140 7.40 32.41 14.23
CA TYR A 140 7.65 33.83 13.95
C TYR A 140 6.36 34.67 13.94
N CYS A 141 5.21 34.00 13.97
CA CYS A 141 3.90 34.62 14.03
C CYS A 141 3.16 34.28 15.32
N ILE A 142 2.04 34.98 15.55
CA ILE A 142 1.13 34.63 16.64
C ILE A 142 0.69 33.19 16.45
N PHE A 143 0.80 32.38 17.50
CA PHE A 143 0.41 30.98 17.47
C PHE A 143 -1.10 30.87 17.26
N LEU A 144 -1.47 30.42 16.07
CA LEU A 144 -2.84 30.16 15.65
C LEU A 144 -2.87 28.77 15.06
N SER A 145 -3.93 28.01 15.35
CA SER A 145 -4.13 26.68 14.81
C SER A 145 -5.53 26.55 14.25
N SER A 146 -5.66 25.82 13.15
CA SER A 146 -6.93 25.42 12.59
C SER A 146 -7.59 24.37 13.48
N ASP A 147 -8.88 24.17 13.28
CA ASP A 147 -9.52 22.95 13.73
C ASP A 147 -8.97 21.74 12.94
N LEU A 148 -9.17 20.54 13.48
CA LEU A 148 -8.73 19.30 12.86
C LEU A 148 -9.61 19.00 11.64
N SER A 149 -8.99 18.61 10.53
CA SER A 149 -9.72 18.28 9.31
C SER A 149 -10.69 17.12 9.53
N GLU A 150 -11.66 17.06 8.63
CA GLU A 150 -12.43 15.86 8.39
C GLU A 150 -11.52 14.71 7.97
N VAL A 151 -12.02 13.48 8.14
CA VAL A 151 -11.27 12.28 7.79
C VAL A 151 -11.33 12.08 6.28
N ILE A 152 -10.17 12.15 5.63
CA ILE A 152 -10.04 11.82 4.21
C ILE A 152 -9.59 10.36 4.13
N THR A 153 -10.39 9.52 3.47
CA THR A 153 -10.08 8.09 3.31
C THR A 153 -9.59 7.82 1.90
N HIS A 154 -8.55 7.02 1.77
CA HIS A 154 -7.98 6.62 0.49
C HIS A 154 -7.61 5.13 0.50
N GLY A 155 -7.93 4.43 -0.59
CA GLY A 155 -7.72 2.99 -0.70
C GLY A 155 -8.67 2.16 0.18
N GLU A 156 -8.44 0.85 0.19
CA GLU A 156 -9.22 -0.14 0.91
C GLU A 156 -8.31 -1.22 1.49
N ASN A 157 -8.66 -1.74 2.66
CA ASN A 157 -7.90 -2.83 3.26
C ASN A 157 -8.15 -4.10 2.46
N ARG A 158 -7.11 -4.61 1.82
CA ARG A 158 -7.11 -5.91 1.15
C ARG A 158 -6.27 -6.86 1.96
N SER A 159 -6.86 -7.97 2.37
CA SER A 159 -6.07 -9.03 2.98
C SER A 159 -5.19 -9.65 1.87
N PRO A 160 -3.87 -9.73 2.04
CA PRO A 160 -3.03 -10.47 1.10
C PRO A 160 -3.42 -11.96 1.06
N ASP A 161 -4.07 -12.44 2.12
CA ASP A 161 -4.54 -13.81 2.27
C ASP A 161 -5.65 -14.17 1.30
N GLU A 162 -6.53 -13.26 0.87
CA GLU A 162 -7.63 -13.62 -0.04
C GLU A 162 -7.12 -14.15 -1.38
N MET A 163 -6.15 -13.46 -2.00
CA MET A 163 -5.59 -13.91 -3.27
C MET A 163 -4.79 -15.21 -3.12
N LEU A 164 -4.00 -15.33 -2.05
CA LEU A 164 -3.22 -16.54 -1.78
C LEU A 164 -4.11 -17.74 -1.45
N THR A 165 -5.18 -17.53 -0.70
CA THR A 165 -6.17 -18.56 -0.34
C THR A 165 -6.91 -19.04 -1.59
N VAL A 166 -7.32 -18.12 -2.47
CA VAL A 166 -7.96 -18.50 -3.75
C VAL A 166 -7.00 -19.34 -4.59
N ILE A 167 -5.74 -18.93 -4.72
CA ILE A 167 -4.73 -19.70 -5.47
C ILE A 167 -4.51 -21.08 -4.86
N ALA A 168 -4.35 -21.16 -3.53
CA ALA A 168 -4.13 -22.39 -2.80
C ALA A 168 -5.29 -23.39 -2.90
N ILE A 169 -6.52 -22.92 -3.12
CA ILE A 169 -7.70 -23.78 -3.29
C ILE A 169 -7.91 -24.15 -4.77
N VAL A 170 -7.77 -23.19 -5.68
CA VAL A 170 -8.09 -23.39 -7.10
C VAL A 170 -7.07 -24.28 -7.79
N ILE A 171 -5.77 -24.13 -7.50
CA ILE A 171 -4.72 -24.94 -8.14
C ILE A 171 -4.89 -26.45 -7.86
N PRO A 172 -5.07 -26.91 -6.61
CA PRO A 172 -5.30 -28.33 -6.33
C PRO A 172 -6.54 -28.91 -7.01
N ILE A 173 -7.63 -28.14 -7.10
CA ILE A 173 -8.87 -28.57 -7.77
C ILE A 173 -8.62 -28.79 -9.26
N ILE A 174 -7.95 -27.85 -9.93
CA ILE A 174 -7.61 -27.98 -11.35
C ILE A 174 -6.69 -29.18 -11.59
N LEU A 175 -5.64 -29.33 -10.77
CA LEU A 175 -4.72 -30.47 -10.88
C LEU A 175 -5.44 -31.82 -10.67
N SER A 176 -6.34 -31.89 -9.68
CA SER A 176 -7.15 -33.08 -9.43
C SER A 176 -8.05 -33.41 -10.63
N ALA A 177 -8.74 -32.42 -11.18
CA ALA A 177 -9.56 -32.61 -12.38
C ALA A 177 -8.73 -33.06 -13.59
N CYS A 178 -7.54 -32.48 -13.81
CA CYS A 178 -6.62 -32.88 -14.87
C CYS A 178 -6.15 -34.33 -14.73
N VAL A 179 -5.82 -34.78 -13.51
CA VAL A 179 -5.43 -36.17 -13.26
C VAL A 179 -6.61 -37.11 -13.53
N ILE A 180 -7.80 -36.80 -13.02
CA ILE A 180 -9.01 -37.62 -13.23
C ILE A 180 -9.34 -37.73 -14.72
N LEU A 181 -9.33 -36.61 -15.44
CA LEU A 181 -9.56 -36.57 -16.89
C LEU A 181 -8.49 -37.34 -17.65
N SER A 182 -7.23 -37.23 -17.25
CA SER A 182 -6.15 -38.00 -17.86
C SER A 182 -6.36 -39.49 -17.67
N CYS A 183 -6.64 -39.95 -16.45
CA CYS A 183 -6.96 -41.34 -16.16
C CYS A 183 -8.16 -41.84 -16.97
N TYR A 184 -9.22 -41.05 -17.07
CA TYR A 184 -10.40 -41.37 -17.87
C TYR A 184 -10.05 -41.48 -19.37
N CYS A 185 -9.29 -40.54 -19.91
CA CYS A 185 -8.83 -40.54 -21.30
C CYS A 185 -7.94 -41.77 -21.60
N PHE A 186 -7.03 -42.14 -20.69
CA PHE A 186 -6.22 -43.35 -20.83
C PHE A 186 -7.06 -44.62 -20.78
N GLN A 187 -8.05 -44.69 -19.89
CA GLN A 187 -8.92 -45.86 -19.76
C GLN A 187 -9.82 -46.02 -21.00
N ARG A 188 -10.36 -44.92 -21.53
CA ARG A 188 -11.23 -44.92 -22.71
C ARG A 188 -10.47 -45.24 -24.00
N ASN A 189 -9.24 -44.74 -24.13
CA ASN A 189 -8.40 -44.94 -25.31
C ASN A 189 -7.33 -46.02 -25.08
N ARG A 190 -7.58 -46.96 -24.15
CA ARG A 190 -6.59 -47.98 -23.77
C ARG A 190 -6.15 -48.82 -24.96
N GLU A 191 -7.02 -49.03 -25.94
CA GLU A 191 -6.68 -49.78 -27.16
C GLU A 191 -5.74 -49.02 -28.11
N ILE A 192 -5.71 -47.68 -28.02
CA ILE A 192 -4.85 -46.81 -28.84
C ILE A 192 -3.50 -46.59 -28.14
N PHE A 193 -3.49 -46.37 -26.83
CA PHE A 193 -2.27 -46.12 -26.05
C PHE A 193 -1.55 -47.39 -25.59
N CYS A 194 -2.27 -48.50 -25.40
CA CYS A 194 -1.71 -49.83 -25.16
C CYS A 194 -2.19 -50.77 -26.27
N PRO A 195 -1.49 -50.82 -27.42
CA PRO A 195 -1.77 -51.87 -28.40
C PRO A 195 -1.65 -53.23 -27.71
N ARG A 196 -2.59 -54.14 -28.01
CA ARG A 196 -2.60 -55.52 -27.49
C ARG A 196 -1.21 -56.11 -27.67
N ILE A 197 -0.46 -56.25 -26.59
CA ILE A 197 0.80 -56.99 -26.60
C ILE A 197 0.42 -58.43 -26.92
N PRO A 198 0.88 -59.01 -28.05
CA PRO A 198 0.62 -60.41 -28.33
C PRO A 198 1.25 -61.25 -27.21
N ASP A 199 0.53 -62.29 -26.82
CA ASP A 199 0.81 -63.18 -25.69
C ASP A 199 2.33 -63.40 -25.47
N PRO A 200 2.91 -63.11 -24.29
CA PRO A 200 4.35 -63.24 -24.06
C PRO A 200 4.87 -64.67 -24.29
N SER A 201 3.99 -65.67 -24.27
CA SER A 201 4.29 -67.06 -24.60
C SER A 201 4.63 -67.31 -26.07
N THR A 202 4.25 -66.45 -27.01
CA THR A 202 4.64 -66.61 -28.43
C THR A 202 5.97 -65.95 -28.75
N ILE A 203 6.28 -64.82 -28.12
CA ILE A 203 7.56 -64.09 -28.32
C ILE A 203 8.74 -64.83 -27.68
N PHE A 204 8.58 -65.33 -26.45
CA PHE A 204 9.64 -66.09 -25.78
C PHE A 204 9.88 -67.46 -26.44
N LYS A 205 8.85 -68.05 -27.03
CA LYS A 205 8.94 -69.35 -27.72
C LYS A 205 9.66 -69.24 -29.06
N GLU A 206 9.55 -68.11 -29.77
CA GLU A 206 10.35 -67.84 -30.97
C GLU A 206 11.84 -67.58 -30.65
N MET A 207 12.17 -66.82 -29.60
CA MET A 207 13.58 -66.62 -29.22
C MET A 207 14.25 -67.90 -28.72
N MET A 208 13.54 -68.77 -27.98
CA MET A 208 14.11 -70.03 -27.49
C MET A 208 14.17 -71.15 -28.55
N MET A 209 13.31 -71.12 -29.59
CA MET A 209 13.36 -72.12 -30.67
C MET A 209 14.29 -71.73 -31.84
N THR A 210 14.62 -70.45 -32.01
CA THR A 210 15.51 -69.99 -33.09
C THR A 210 17.00 -70.14 -32.73
N GLY A 211 17.35 -70.24 -31.44
CA GLY A 211 18.73 -70.45 -30.99
C GLY A 211 19.27 -71.88 -31.11
N ASN A 212 18.49 -72.84 -31.62
CA ASN A 212 18.87 -74.27 -31.56
C ASN A 212 18.72 -75.03 -32.90
N LYS A 213 18.60 -74.31 -34.02
CA LYS A 213 18.72 -74.89 -35.36
C LYS A 213 19.84 -74.16 -36.07
N ASP A 214 21.05 -74.64 -35.86
CA ASP A 214 22.14 -74.69 -36.86
C ASP A 214 23.41 -75.17 -36.15
N SER A 215 23.42 -76.44 -35.77
CA SER A 215 24.61 -77.13 -35.27
C SER A 215 24.94 -78.33 -36.16
N LYS A 216 25.75 -78.10 -37.20
CA LYS A 216 26.85 -79.00 -37.61
C LYS A 216 27.75 -78.34 -38.67
N PRO A 217 29.00 -78.81 -38.84
CA PRO A 217 30.19 -78.02 -38.50
C PRO A 217 31.04 -77.72 -39.74
N ILE A 218 32.11 -76.91 -39.59
CA ILE A 218 33.45 -77.05 -40.19
C ILE A 218 34.12 -75.68 -40.45
N SER A 219 35.28 -75.53 -39.81
CA SER A 219 36.50 -74.81 -40.23
C SER A 219 36.46 -73.30 -40.48
N GLY A 220 37.22 -72.56 -39.66
CA GLY A 220 37.95 -71.37 -40.11
C GLY A 220 37.86 -70.14 -39.20
N ASN A 221 38.95 -69.88 -38.49
CA ASN A 221 39.35 -68.63 -37.83
C ASN A 221 38.65 -68.23 -36.52
N LEU A 222 39.28 -68.63 -35.40
CA LEU A 222 39.11 -68.02 -34.08
C LEU A 222 39.58 -66.56 -34.10
N TYR A 223 38.74 -65.65 -33.62
CA TYR A 223 39.20 -64.38 -33.07
C TYR A 223 39.32 -64.55 -31.55
N THR A 224 40.54 -64.48 -31.03
CA THR A 224 40.83 -64.48 -29.57
C THR A 224 40.66 -63.07 -29.02
N PRO A 225 39.84 -62.85 -27.96
CA PRO A 225 39.80 -61.56 -27.29
C PRO A 225 41.10 -61.32 -26.51
N VAL A 226 41.65 -60.11 -26.63
CA VAL A 226 42.81 -59.62 -25.88
C VAL A 226 42.42 -59.43 -24.40
N PRO A 227 43.20 -59.96 -23.43
CA PRO A 227 42.95 -59.68 -22.02
C PRO A 227 43.40 -58.27 -21.65
N GLU A 228 42.49 -57.44 -21.12
CA GLU A 228 42.83 -56.17 -20.46
C GLU A 228 43.48 -56.43 -19.08
N PRO A 229 44.51 -55.67 -18.69
CA PRO A 229 45.25 -55.87 -17.45
C PRO A 229 44.45 -55.42 -16.23
N THR A 230 44.31 -56.30 -15.25
CA THR A 230 43.88 -55.97 -13.89
C THR A 230 45.00 -55.23 -13.16
N GLU A 231 44.78 -53.95 -12.82
CA GLU A 231 45.63 -53.24 -11.86
C GLU A 231 45.21 -53.59 -10.43
N ASN A 232 46.21 -54.01 -9.65
CA ASN A 232 46.06 -54.53 -8.29
C ASN A 232 46.03 -53.36 -7.30
N ILE A 233 44.86 -53.01 -6.77
CA ILE A 233 44.74 -52.01 -5.71
C ILE A 233 45.27 -52.62 -4.40
N THR A 234 46.42 -52.12 -3.95
CA THR A 234 47.02 -52.50 -2.67
C THR A 234 46.31 -51.76 -1.54
N LEU A 235 45.56 -52.48 -0.71
CA LEU A 235 45.01 -51.95 0.54
C LEU A 235 46.14 -51.87 1.58
N VAL A 236 46.65 -50.67 1.81
CA VAL A 236 47.56 -50.39 2.94
C VAL A 236 46.72 -50.30 4.22
N SER A 237 46.94 -51.24 5.12
CA SER A 237 46.43 -51.20 6.49
C SER A 237 47.34 -50.31 7.35
N GLY A 238 46.75 -49.34 8.05
CA GLY A 238 47.42 -48.53 9.05
C GLY A 238 46.44 -48.24 10.19
N ASN A 239 46.61 -48.92 11.32
CA ASN A 239 45.85 -48.74 12.55
C ASN A 239 46.47 -47.64 13.44
N MET A 240 45.58 -46.98 14.21
CA MET A 240 45.79 -46.31 15.53
C MET A 240 46.39 -44.87 15.61
N VAL A 241 45.49 -43.87 15.76
CA VAL A 241 45.27 -42.89 16.88
C VAL A 241 46.35 -42.83 18.01
N PRO A 242 46.68 -41.70 18.74
CA PRO A 242 45.95 -40.42 19.00
C PRO A 242 46.77 -39.09 18.98
N GLN A 243 46.10 -37.98 19.39
CA GLN A 243 46.60 -36.72 20.01
C GLN A 243 47.10 -35.62 19.05
N GLU A 244 46.96 -34.30 19.26
CA GLU A 244 46.53 -33.42 20.37
C GLU A 244 46.21 -32.02 19.79
N ASN A 245 45.39 -31.25 20.50
CA ASN A 245 44.98 -29.87 20.19
C ASN A 245 46.15 -28.86 20.38
N PRO A 246 46.12 -27.65 19.79
CA PRO A 246 45.44 -26.52 20.45
C PRO A 246 44.38 -25.81 19.59
#